data_AF-A0A955W5T5-F1
#
_entry.id   AF-A0A955W5T5-F1
#
_cell.length_a   1.000
_cell.length_b   1.000
_cell.length_c   1.000
_cell.angle_alpha   90.00
_cell.angle_beta   90.00
_cell.angle_gamma   90.00
#
_symmetry.space_group_name_H-M   'P 1'
#
loop_
_entity.id
_entity.type
_entity.pdbx_description
1 polymer ?
#
loop_
_entity_poly.entity_id
_entity_poly.type
_entity_poly.pdbx_seq_one_letter_code
_entity_poly.pdbx_strand_id
1 'polypeptide(L)' 'MKTRLAESAVAAVDLSDCGVMYLHLGALTLRLAPSVLSELLATLGEAVAMHACQQAAGEEPLAWITRLQYGDS' A
#
# COMPACT_ATOMS: atom_id res chain seq x y z
N MET A 1 -13.91 4.80 -19.39
CA MET A 1 -12.84 3.90 -19.90
C MET A 1 -11.78 3.71 -18.82
N LYS A 2 -11.09 2.57 -18.77
CA LYS A 2 -9.95 2.35 -17.86
C LYS A 2 -8.67 2.16 -18.67
N THR A 3 -7.59 2.78 -18.23
CA THR A 3 -6.25 2.70 -18.86
C THR A 3 -5.30 1.98 -17.91
N ARG A 4 -4.65 0.91 -18.39
CA ARG A 4 -3.60 0.19 -17.66
C ARG A 4 -2.36 1.07 -17.57
N LEU A 5 -1.96 1.42 -16.35
CA LEU A 5 -0.76 2.22 -16.10
C LEU A 5 0.46 1.36 -15.80
N ALA A 6 0.27 0.28 -15.02
CA ALA A 6 1.35 -0.62 -14.63
C ALA A 6 0.84 -2.04 -14.41
N GLU A 7 1.70 -3.03 -14.64
CA GLU A 7 1.41 -4.44 -14.43
C GLU A 7 2.68 -5.24 -14.11
N SER A 8 2.54 -6.24 -13.26
CA SER A 8 3.56 -7.20 -12.87
C SER A 8 2.91 -8.57 -12.65
N ALA A 9 3.72 -9.57 -12.28
CA ALA A 9 3.21 -10.90 -11.96
C ALA A 9 2.23 -10.93 -10.76
N VAL A 10 2.27 -9.94 -9.86
CA VAL A 10 1.50 -9.95 -8.60
C VAL A 10 0.48 -8.81 -8.49
N ALA A 11 0.62 -7.77 -9.30
CA ALA A 11 -0.17 -6.56 -9.18
C ALA A 11 -0.41 -5.87 -10.53
N ALA A 12 -1.53 -5.17 -10.64
CA ALA A 12 -1.81 -4.25 -11.74
C ALA A 12 -2.48 -2.97 -11.26
N VAL A 13 -2.28 -1.88 -12.00
CA VAL A 13 -2.86 -0.58 -11.69
C VAL A 13 -3.56 -0.01 -12.91
N ASP A 14 -4.87 0.23 -12.77
CA ASP A 14 -5.71 0.88 -13.78
C ASP A 14 -6.14 2.28 -13.32
N LEU A 15 -6.18 3.23 -14.25
CA LEU A 15 -6.72 4.57 -14.04
C LEU A 15 -7.99 4.76 -14.87
N SER A 16 -9.09 5.16 -14.22
CA SER A 16 -10.28 5.60 -14.95
C SER A 16 -10.18 7.06 -15.38
N ASP A 17 -10.92 7.41 -16.41
CA ASP A 17 -11.18 8.79 -16.88
C ASP A 17 -11.61 9.77 -15.76
N CYS A 18 -12.31 9.33 -14.73
CA CYS A 18 -12.68 10.17 -13.59
C CYS A 18 -11.58 10.32 -12.51
N GLY A 19 -10.36 9.85 -12.78
CA GLY A 19 -9.21 9.96 -11.87
C GLY A 19 -9.15 8.90 -10.77
N VAL A 20 -10.16 8.06 -10.63
CA VAL A 20 -10.13 6.93 -9.69
C VAL A 20 -9.11 5.89 -10.13
N MET A 21 -8.28 5.45 -9.19
CA MET A 21 -7.33 4.36 -9.38
C MET A 21 -7.89 3.03 -8.89
N TYR A 22 -7.53 1.96 -9.60
CA TYR A 22 -7.82 0.58 -9.22
C TYR A 22 -6.49 -0.15 -9.05
N LEU A 23 -6.22 -0.61 -7.82
CA LEU A 23 -5.08 -1.47 -7.52
C LEU A 23 -5.56 -2.92 -7.43
N HIS A 24 -5.05 -3.76 -8.31
CA HIS A 24 -5.35 -5.18 -8.37
C HIS A 24 -4.21 -5.96 -7.74
N LEU A 25 -4.51 -6.83 -6.78
CA LEU A 25 -3.59 -7.72 -6.09
C LEU A 25 -4.18 -9.13 -6.12
N GLY A 26 -3.86 -9.90 -7.15
CA GLY A 26 -4.55 -11.17 -7.43
C GLY A 26 -6.06 -10.97 -7.61
N ALA A 27 -6.86 -11.62 -6.76
CA ALA A 27 -8.32 -11.48 -6.77
C ALA A 27 -8.83 -10.21 -6.06
N LEU A 28 -7.98 -9.56 -5.26
CA LEU A 28 -8.36 -8.33 -4.54
C LEU A 28 -8.27 -7.14 -5.48
N THR A 29 -9.29 -6.28 -5.46
CA THR A 29 -9.26 -4.99 -6.14
C THR A 29 -9.63 -3.88 -5.16
N LEU A 30 -8.71 -2.94 -4.98
CA LEU A 30 -8.94 -1.72 -4.20
C LEU A 30 -9.28 -0.58 -5.15
N ARG A 31 -10.34 0.16 -4.83
CA ARG A 31 -10.74 1.38 -5.54
C ARG A 31 -10.35 2.58 -4.70
N LEU A 32 -9.49 3.43 -5.23
CA LEU A 32 -8.91 4.56 -4.51
C LEU A 32 -9.30 5.87 -5.19
N ALA A 33 -9.88 6.77 -4.40
CA ALA A 33 -10.02 8.15 -4.81
C ALA A 33 -8.63 8.84 -4.83
N PRO A 34 -8.43 9.88 -5.65
CA PRO A 34 -7.13 10.55 -5.76
C PRO A 34 -6.55 11.02 -4.41
N SER A 35 -7.40 11.54 -3.51
CA SER A 35 -6.97 11.98 -2.18
C SER A 35 -6.44 10.82 -1.32
N VAL A 36 -7.15 9.69 -1.32
CA VAL A 36 -6.78 8.49 -0.55
C VAL A 36 -5.48 7.87 -1.07
N LEU A 37 -5.24 7.92 -2.38
CA LEU A 37 -4.01 7.40 -2.97
C LEU A 37 -2.77 8.15 -2.43
N SER A 38 -2.82 9.48 -2.37
CA SER A 38 -1.70 10.29 -1.88
C SER A 38 -1.36 9.96 -0.43
N GLU A 39 -2.37 9.84 0.43
CA GLU A 39 -2.19 9.46 1.83
C GLU A 39 -1.65 8.03 1.95
N LEU A 40 -2.18 7.07 1.18
CA LEU A 40 -1.69 5.69 1.17
C LEU A 40 -0.21 5.62 0.77
N LEU A 41 0.21 6.35 -0.27
CA LEU A 41 1.60 6.38 -0.71
C LEU A 41 2.52 6.99 0.35
N ALA A 42 2.06 8.04 1.05
CA ALA A 42 2.80 8.63 2.16
C ALA A 42 2.99 7.60 3.30
N THR A 43 1.91 6.94 3.73
CA THR A 43 1.96 5.91 4.79
C THR A 43 2.86 4.73 4.39
N LEU A 44 2.79 4.25 3.16
CA LEU A 44 3.67 3.18 2.67
C LEU A 44 5.14 3.63 2.64
N GLY A 45 5.41 4.86 2.20
CA GLY A 45 6.75 5.43 2.20
C GLY A 45 7.35 5.52 3.61
N GLU A 46 6.58 6.00 4.58
CA GLU A 46 6.97 6.05 5.99
C GLU A 46 7.28 4.65 6.54
N ALA A 47 6.40 3.68 6.29
CA ALA A 47 6.60 2.30 6.74
C ALA A 47 7.88 1.67 6.15
N VAL A 48 8.13 1.87 4.85
CA VAL A 48 9.36 1.37 4.18
C VAL A 48 10.60 2.05 4.73
N ALA A 49 10.56 3.37 4.94
CA ALA A 49 11.69 4.13 5.50
C ALA A 49 12.02 3.68 6.94
N MET A 50 10.99 3.50 7.77
CA MET A 50 11.15 2.97 9.12
C MET A 50 11.75 1.56 9.11
N HIS A 51 11.26 0.67 8.24
CA HIS A 51 11.79 -0.67 8.12
C HIS A 51 13.27 -0.68 7.70
N ALA A 52 13.65 0.13 6.72
CA ALA A 52 15.04 0.26 6.28
C ALA A 52 15.94 0.80 7.41
N CYS A 53 15.46 1.75 8.20
CA CYS A 53 16.17 2.30 9.36
C CYS A 53 16.43 1.22 10.42
N GLN A 54 15.42 0.38 10.73
CA GLN A 54 15.56 -0.74 11.67
C GLN A 54 16.60 -1.76 11.19
N GLN A 55 16.56 -2.11 9.90
CA GLN A 55 17.54 -3.01 9.28
C GLN A 55 18.97 -2.44 9.36
N ALA A 56 19.13 -1.13 9.14
CA ALA A 56 20.43 -0.45 9.22
C ALA A 56 20.96 -0.32 10.66
N ALA A 57 20.07 -0.22 11.65
CA ALA A 57 20.42 -0.12 13.06
C ALA A 57 20.86 -1.47 13.68
N GLY A 58 20.76 -2.59 12.96
CA GLY A 58 21.08 -3.92 13.47
C GLY A 58 20.08 -4.40 14.55
N GLU A 59 18.95 -3.72 14.69
CA GLU A 59 17.85 -4.17 15.53
C GLU A 59 17.06 -5.25 14.77
N GLU A 60 16.83 -6.39 15.42
CA GLU A 60 15.97 -7.45 14.86
C GLU A 60 14.63 -6.83 14.42
N PRO A 61 14.08 -7.15 13.23
CA PRO A 61 12.84 -6.56 12.75
C PRO A 61 11.69 -6.85 13.73
N LEU A 62 11.33 -5.84 14.52
CA LEU A 62 10.47 -5.96 15.69
C LEU A 62 9.01 -6.27 15.33
N ALA A 63 8.48 -7.38 15.87
CA ALA A 63 7.33 -7.49 16.79
C ALA A 63 6.01 -6.70 16.60
N TRP A 64 5.84 -5.79 15.63
CA TRP A 64 4.62 -4.98 15.50
C TRP A 64 3.51 -5.65 14.68
N ILE A 65 3.77 -6.79 14.02
CA ILE A 65 2.71 -7.61 13.40
C ILE A 65 1.68 -8.09 14.46
N THR A 66 2.02 -8.07 15.74
CA THR A 66 1.12 -8.44 16.84
C THR A 66 0.19 -7.32 17.31
N ARG A 67 0.28 -6.09 16.76
CA ARG A 67 -0.58 -4.96 17.16
C ARG A 67 -1.67 -4.60 16.14
N LEU A 68 -2.12 -5.59 15.36
CA LEU A 68 -3.39 -5.53 14.62
C LEU A 68 -4.45 -6.49 15.21
N GLN A 69 -4.17 -7.08 16.38
CA GLN A 69 -5.18 -7.75 17.20
C GLN A 69 -5.45 -6.88 18.44
N TYR A 70 -6.73 -6.65 18.74
CA TYR A 70 -7.30 -5.70 19.70
C TYR A 70 -7.50 -4.27 19.18
N GLY A 71 -8.44 -4.15 18.23
CA GLY A 71 -9.47 -3.13 18.43
C GLY A 71 -10.28 -3.54 19.65
N ASP A 72 -10.07 -2.83 20.76
CA ASP A 72 -11.02 -2.85 21.87
C ASP A 72 -12.15 -1.87 21.53
N SER A 73 -13.33 -2.48 21.36
CA SER A 73 -14.69 -2.02 21.66
C SER A 73 -14.96 -0.54 21.91
#